data_AF-A0A2W1DQ00-F1
#
_entry.id   AF-A0A2W1DQ00-F1
#
_cell.length_a   1.000
_cell.length_b   1.000
_cell.length_c   1.000
_cell.angle_alpha   90.00
_cell.angle_beta   90.00
_cell.angle_gamma   90.00
#
_symmetry.space_group_name_H-M   'P 1'
#
loop_
_entity.id
_entity.type
_entity.pdbx_description
1 polymer ?
#
loop_
_entity_poly.entity_id
_entity_poly.type
_entity_poly.pdbx_seq_one_letter_code
_entity_poly.pdbx_strand_id
1 'polypeptide(L)'
;MGTGIVAILLHTLSSLYPSYHRPLHILSIIIFLLNTVIFSVILVISILRYTLYPATWTLMLRHRMQSLFVGTSPMGFATLINMFVATCVPVWGGSTPYVAWGMWWIDVGVSVACCLYLPFQMMTKHQNQHETMTAVWLLPIVSCIVAAASGGVVASVLPDPNHALITIVTSYVLWGMGIPLALVVLTIYFHRLAIHKLPPQEVIVSVFLPLGPLGQGGYAAMQLGTQALKIFPQTKTLHPVAGEVLYVLGLVTAMVLWGFGLVWLFFAVASISQRKFPFNMGW
;
A
#
# COMPACT_ATOMS: atom_id res chain seq x y z
N MET A 1 7.60 -5.99 -2.56
CA MET A 1 6.20 -5.54 -2.73
C MET A 1 5.38 -6.53 -3.54
N GLY A 2 5.63 -6.69 -4.85
CA GLY A 2 4.88 -7.61 -5.71
C GLY A 2 4.86 -9.06 -5.20
N THR A 3 6.03 -9.60 -4.86
CA THR A 3 6.18 -10.90 -4.18
C THR A 3 5.35 -11.00 -2.90
N GLY A 4 5.33 -9.95 -2.09
CA GLY A 4 4.54 -9.89 -0.86
C GLY A 4 3.03 -9.92 -1.10
N ILE A 5 2.51 -9.15 -2.07
CA ILE A 5 1.07 -9.17 -2.37
C ILE A 5 0.64 -10.52 -2.97
N VAL A 6 1.49 -11.17 -3.77
CA VAL A 6 1.22 -12.54 -4.27
C VAL A 6 1.10 -13.52 -3.10
N ALA A 7 1.98 -13.45 -2.11
CA ALA A 7 1.88 -14.29 -0.91
C ALA A 7 0.56 -14.07 -0.16
N ILE A 8 0.17 -12.80 0.03
CA ILE A 8 -1.10 -12.43 0.69
C ILE A 8 -2.30 -12.95 -0.09
N LEU A 9 -2.33 -12.78 -1.41
CA LEU A 9 -3.42 -13.26 -2.26
C LEU A 9 -3.54 -14.78 -2.21
N LEU A 10 -2.42 -15.51 -2.27
CA LEU A 10 -2.43 -16.97 -2.14
C LEU A 10 -2.94 -17.44 -0.78
N HIS A 11 -2.57 -16.72 0.30
CA HIS A 11 -3.10 -17.00 1.64
C HIS A 11 -4.63 -16.80 1.68
N THR A 12 -5.12 -15.68 1.16
CA THR A 12 -6.56 -15.39 1.12
C THR A 12 -7.32 -16.39 0.23
N LEU A 13 -6.77 -16.76 -0.93
CA LEU A 13 -7.34 -17.78 -1.81
C LEU A 13 -7.37 -19.17 -1.14
N SER A 14 -6.35 -19.51 -0.36
CA SER A 14 -6.31 -20.74 0.43
C SER A 14 -7.45 -20.80 1.44
N SER A 15 -7.86 -19.66 2.02
CA SER A 15 -9.02 -19.57 2.90
C SER A 15 -10.36 -19.63 2.16
N LEU A 16 -10.43 -19.12 0.91
CA LEU A 16 -11.66 -19.08 0.11
C LEU A 16 -11.99 -20.41 -0.58
N TYR A 17 -10.98 -21.20 -0.94
CA TYR A 17 -11.13 -22.48 -1.64
C TYR A 17 -10.63 -23.66 -0.79
N PRO A 18 -11.47 -24.20 0.11
CA PRO A 18 -11.09 -25.30 1.01
C PRO A 18 -10.50 -26.52 0.30
N SER A 19 -10.99 -26.84 -0.91
CA SER A 19 -10.50 -27.98 -1.72
C SER A 19 -9.02 -27.88 -2.10
N TYR A 20 -8.48 -26.66 -2.23
CA TYR A 20 -7.08 -26.41 -2.59
C TYR A 20 -6.30 -25.70 -1.45
N HIS A 21 -6.82 -25.77 -0.23
CA HIS A 21 -6.26 -25.05 0.92
C HIS A 21 -4.77 -25.36 1.12
N ARG A 22 -4.41 -26.65 1.23
CA ARG A 22 -3.03 -27.10 1.49
C ARG A 22 -2.00 -26.61 0.45
N PRO A 23 -2.17 -26.86 -0.87
CA PRO A 23 -1.18 -26.43 -1.85
C PRO A 23 -1.05 -24.89 -1.91
N LEU A 24 -2.17 -24.17 -1.82
CA LEU A 24 -2.16 -22.69 -1.85
C LEU A 24 -1.50 -22.11 -0.59
N HIS A 25 -1.73 -22.70 0.57
CA HIS A 25 -1.12 -22.26 1.83
C HIS A 25 0.40 -22.48 1.83
N ILE A 26 0.86 -23.65 1.37
CA ILE A 26 2.30 -23.95 1.25
C ILE A 26 2.96 -22.97 0.28
N LEU A 27 2.34 -22.73 -0.88
CA LEU A 27 2.87 -21.78 -1.86
C LEU A 27 2.94 -20.35 -1.29
N SER A 28 1.92 -19.94 -0.54
CA SER A 28 1.92 -18.64 0.15
C SER A 28 3.12 -18.50 1.11
N ILE A 29 3.41 -19.54 1.92
CA ILE A 29 4.55 -19.54 2.84
C ILE A 29 5.88 -19.47 2.07
N ILE A 30 6.05 -20.24 1.00
CA ILE A 30 7.26 -20.23 0.18
C ILE A 30 7.53 -18.83 -0.37
N ILE A 31 6.49 -18.19 -0.94
CA ILE A 31 6.62 -16.84 -1.50
C ILE A 31 6.82 -15.80 -0.39
N PHE A 32 6.22 -15.99 0.79
CA PHE A 32 6.47 -15.13 1.95
C PHE A 32 7.92 -15.20 2.43
N LEU A 33 8.50 -16.40 2.53
CA LEU A 33 9.91 -16.56 2.89
C LEU A 33 10.82 -15.93 1.83
N LEU A 34 10.52 -16.14 0.55
CA LEU A 34 11.24 -15.49 -0.54
C LEU A 34 11.16 -13.96 -0.44
N ASN A 35 9.97 -13.40 -0.21
CA ASN A 35 9.77 -11.97 -0.03
C ASN A 35 10.55 -11.44 1.18
N THR A 36 10.59 -12.19 2.29
CA THR A 36 11.34 -11.85 3.49
C THR A 36 12.85 -11.80 3.22
N VAL A 37 13.38 -12.80 2.50
CA VAL A 37 14.80 -12.84 2.11
C VAL A 37 15.14 -11.68 1.18
N ILE A 38 14.35 -11.48 0.11
CA ILE A 38 14.57 -10.39 -0.86
C ILE A 38 14.53 -9.03 -0.16
N PHE A 39 13.51 -8.80 0.68
CA PHE A 39 13.38 -7.55 1.43
C PHE A 39 14.55 -7.34 2.38
N SER A 40 14.95 -8.36 3.14
CA SER A 40 16.07 -8.27 4.08
C SER A 40 17.39 -7.97 3.38
N VAL A 41 17.67 -8.66 2.28
CA VAL A 41 18.88 -8.41 1.47
C VAL A 41 18.90 -6.99 0.92
N ILE A 42 17.81 -6.53 0.31
CA ILE A 42 17.72 -5.16 -0.23
C ILE A 42 17.81 -4.11 0.87
N LEU A 43 17.19 -4.36 2.03
CA LEU A 43 17.23 -3.47 3.18
C LEU A 43 18.66 -3.37 3.74
N VAL A 44 19.35 -4.49 3.92
CA VAL A 44 20.76 -4.52 4.36
C VAL A 44 21.65 -3.79 3.36
N ILE A 45 21.51 -4.05 2.05
CA ILE A 45 22.26 -3.35 1.01
C ILE A 45 21.98 -1.84 1.05
N SER A 46 20.73 -1.43 1.27
CA SER A 46 20.34 -0.02 1.34
C SER A 46 20.93 0.67 2.58
N ILE A 47 20.85 0.01 3.75
CA ILE A 47 21.47 0.51 4.99
C ILE A 47 22.99 0.63 4.81
N LEU A 48 23.63 -0.39 4.24
CA LEU A 48 25.07 -0.38 3.98
C LEU A 48 25.45 0.74 3.01
N ARG A 49 24.67 0.94 1.95
CA ARG A 49 24.89 2.01 0.97
C ARG A 49 24.82 3.40 1.62
N TYR A 50 23.83 3.65 2.47
CA TYR A 50 23.64 4.96 3.07
C TYR A 50 24.57 5.22 4.27
N THR A 51 25.03 4.17 4.94
CA THR A 51 26.04 4.28 6.01
C THR A 51 27.44 4.50 5.46
N LEU A 52 27.83 3.78 4.40
CA LEU A 52 29.15 3.93 3.77
C LEU A 52 29.25 5.20 2.91
N TYR A 53 28.16 5.61 2.25
CA TYR A 53 28.15 6.75 1.33
C TYR A 53 27.01 7.74 1.65
N PRO A 54 27.05 8.46 2.79
CA PRO A 54 25.95 9.32 3.23
C PRO A 54 25.60 10.44 2.25
N ALA A 55 26.55 10.88 1.43
CA ALA A 55 26.30 11.85 0.36
C ALA A 55 25.26 11.36 -0.67
N THR A 56 25.17 10.04 -0.90
CA THR A 56 24.22 9.46 -1.86
C THR A 56 22.76 9.58 -1.41
N TRP A 57 22.51 9.56 -0.10
CA TRP A 57 21.17 9.76 0.47
C TRP A 57 20.60 11.13 0.08
N THR A 58 21.40 12.18 0.30
CA THR A 58 21.00 13.55 -0.02
C THR A 58 20.82 13.73 -1.53
N LEU A 59 21.69 13.10 -2.33
CA LEU A 59 21.62 13.16 -3.79
C LEU A 59 20.34 12.48 -4.31
N MET A 60 19.99 11.33 -3.74
CA MET A 60 18.79 10.57 -4.09
C MET A 60 17.50 11.33 -3.72
N LEU A 61 17.46 11.95 -2.53
CA LEU A 61 16.32 12.78 -2.13
C LEU A 61 16.12 14.03 -2.99
N ARG A 62 17.20 14.58 -3.57
CA ARG A 62 17.14 15.71 -4.51
C ARG A 62 16.80 15.31 -5.94
N HIS A 63 16.80 14.01 -6.25
CA HIS A 63 16.50 13.55 -7.59
C HIS A 63 14.98 13.42 -7.79
N ARG A 64 14.43 14.13 -8.78
CA ARG A 64 12.98 14.22 -9.07
C ARG A 64 12.22 12.89 -9.08
N MET A 65 12.76 11.88 -9.77
CA MET A 65 12.09 10.57 -9.92
C MET A 65 12.48 9.55 -8.83
N GLN A 66 13.77 9.40 -8.52
CA GLN A 66 14.26 8.39 -7.58
C GLN A 66 13.78 8.61 -6.14
N SER A 67 13.59 9.86 -5.72
CA SER A 67 13.08 10.18 -4.37
C SER A 67 11.68 9.60 -4.12
N LEU A 68 10.84 9.51 -5.15
CA LEU A 68 9.48 8.97 -5.06
C LEU A 68 9.44 7.47 -4.74
N PHE A 69 10.48 6.73 -5.15
CA PHE A 69 10.59 5.30 -4.88
C PHE A 69 10.90 4.98 -3.42
N VAL A 70 11.27 5.97 -2.60
CA VAL A 70 11.44 5.77 -1.15
C VAL A 70 10.13 5.29 -0.52
N GLY A 71 8.98 5.70 -1.04
CA GLY A 71 7.67 5.21 -0.59
C GLY A 71 7.45 3.71 -0.81
N THR A 72 8.22 3.04 -1.67
CA THR A 72 8.12 1.58 -1.88
C THR A 72 8.69 0.77 -0.72
N SER A 73 9.56 1.38 0.10
CA SER A 73 10.11 0.73 1.29
C SER A 73 9.05 0.40 2.34
N PRO A 74 8.27 1.38 2.87
CA PRO A 74 7.19 1.08 3.81
C PRO A 74 6.12 0.17 3.19
N MET A 75 5.73 0.41 1.92
CA MET A 75 4.77 -0.47 1.25
C MET A 75 5.25 -1.93 1.15
N GLY A 76 6.55 -2.17 0.96
CA GLY A 76 7.13 -3.52 1.01
C GLY A 76 7.09 -4.11 2.41
N PHE A 77 7.42 -3.31 3.42
CA PHE A 77 7.39 -3.73 4.81
C PHE A 77 5.98 -4.09 5.29
N ALA A 78 4.98 -3.30 4.92
CA ALA A 78 3.56 -3.57 5.18
C ALA A 78 3.11 -4.96 4.69
N THR A 79 3.59 -5.42 3.52
CA THR A 79 3.28 -6.77 3.04
C THR A 79 3.85 -7.89 3.92
N LEU A 80 5.01 -7.66 4.55
CA LEU A 80 5.59 -8.59 5.52
C LEU A 80 4.79 -8.59 6.81
N ILE A 81 4.37 -7.42 7.30
CA ILE A 81 3.51 -7.30 8.48
C ILE A 81 2.22 -8.09 8.28
N ASN A 82 1.55 -7.91 7.13
CA ASN A 82 0.30 -8.60 6.84
C ASN A 82 0.47 -10.12 6.80
N MET A 83 1.54 -10.63 6.17
CA MET A 83 1.82 -12.06 6.18
C MET A 83 2.23 -12.60 7.55
N PHE A 84 2.97 -11.80 8.33
CA PHE A 84 3.32 -12.15 9.71
C PHE A 84 2.07 -12.28 10.59
N VAL A 85 1.12 -11.35 10.45
CA VAL A 85 -0.20 -11.41 11.12
C VAL A 85 -0.99 -12.64 10.65
N ALA A 86 -1.01 -12.91 9.34
CA ALA A 86 -1.80 -14.00 8.78
C ALA A 86 -1.27 -15.40 9.15
N THR A 87 0.06 -15.58 9.20
CA THR A 87 0.69 -16.90 9.32
C THR A 87 1.42 -17.15 10.64
N CYS A 88 2.15 -16.16 11.16
CA CYS A 88 2.98 -16.34 12.36
C CYS A 88 2.17 -16.16 13.65
N VAL A 89 1.25 -15.19 13.70
CA VAL A 89 0.45 -14.92 14.92
C VAL A 89 -0.39 -16.12 15.37
N PRO A 90 -1.13 -16.83 14.48
CA PRO A 90 -1.92 -17.98 14.91
C PRO A 90 -1.08 -19.16 15.40
N VAL A 91 0.15 -19.32 14.87
CA VAL A 91 1.02 -20.47 15.16
C VAL A 91 1.87 -20.23 16.41
N TRP A 92 2.41 -19.04 16.57
CA TRP A 92 3.33 -18.71 17.67
C TRP A 92 2.60 -18.24 18.92
N GLY A 93 1.40 -17.65 18.79
CA GLY A 93 0.59 -17.19 19.90
C GLY A 93 1.28 -16.16 20.80
N GLY A 94 0.75 -15.96 22.01
CA GLY A 94 1.36 -15.11 23.04
C GLY A 94 1.48 -13.63 22.64
N SER A 95 2.68 -13.06 22.78
CA SER A 95 2.95 -11.63 22.55
C SER A 95 3.16 -11.24 21.08
N THR A 96 3.00 -12.18 20.14
CA THR A 96 3.22 -11.93 18.71
C THR A 96 2.30 -10.87 18.08
N PRO A 97 1.04 -10.67 18.51
CA PRO A 97 0.23 -9.55 18.02
C PRO A 97 0.83 -8.17 18.36
N TYR A 98 1.48 -8.04 19.53
CA TYR A 98 2.12 -6.79 19.93
C TYR A 98 3.40 -6.51 19.12
N VAL A 99 4.11 -7.56 18.70
CA VAL A 99 5.24 -7.42 17.78
C VAL A 99 4.76 -6.90 16.42
N ALA A 100 3.68 -7.47 15.89
CA ALA A 100 3.07 -7.00 14.65
C ALA A 100 2.59 -5.55 14.77
N TRP A 101 2.02 -5.18 15.91
CA TRP A 101 1.60 -3.80 16.20
C TRP A 101 2.79 -2.83 16.27
N GLY A 102 3.90 -3.22 16.89
CA GLY A 102 5.13 -2.43 16.92
C GLY A 102 5.74 -2.24 15.52
N MET A 103 5.78 -3.31 14.71
CA MET A 103 6.21 -3.22 13.30
C MET A 103 5.30 -2.26 12.52
N TRP A 104 4.00 -2.33 12.74
CA TRP A 104 3.04 -1.44 12.08
C TRP A 104 3.24 0.03 12.45
N TRP A 105 3.51 0.37 13.71
CA TRP A 105 3.81 1.76 14.07
C TRP A 105 5.07 2.32 13.39
N ILE A 106 6.09 1.48 13.21
CA ILE A 106 7.28 1.87 12.43
C ILE A 106 6.88 2.16 10.98
N ASP A 107 6.07 1.29 10.38
CA ASP A 107 5.55 1.46 9.02
C ASP A 107 4.72 2.75 8.87
N VAL A 108 3.86 3.05 9.84
CA VAL A 108 3.07 4.29 9.89
C VAL A 108 3.97 5.52 9.91
N GLY A 109 4.98 5.55 10.79
CA GLY A 109 5.91 6.67 10.88
C GLY A 109 6.66 6.93 9.58
N VAL A 110 7.19 5.87 8.95
CA VAL A 110 7.90 5.96 7.68
C VAL A 110 6.94 6.35 6.53
N SER A 111 5.73 5.81 6.50
CA SER A 111 4.72 6.11 5.48
C SER A 111 4.28 7.57 5.54
N VAL A 112 3.96 8.08 6.73
CA VAL A 112 3.59 9.50 6.93
C VAL A 112 4.74 10.41 6.55
N ALA A 113 5.97 10.07 6.97
CA ALA A 113 7.16 10.81 6.57
C ALA A 113 7.29 10.86 5.03
N CYS A 114 7.15 9.74 4.33
CA CYS A 114 7.20 9.70 2.86
C CYS A 114 6.07 10.52 2.22
N CYS A 115 4.84 10.35 2.68
CA CYS A 115 3.65 10.97 2.12
C CYS A 115 3.62 12.50 2.31
N LEU A 116 4.20 13.03 3.38
CA LEU A 116 4.26 14.47 3.63
C LEU A 116 5.55 15.10 3.09
N TYR A 117 6.71 14.51 3.39
CA TYR A 117 8.01 15.09 3.08
C TYR A 117 8.30 15.11 1.57
N LEU A 118 7.98 14.03 0.85
CA LEU A 118 8.31 13.94 -0.58
C LEU A 118 7.49 14.93 -1.42
N PRO A 119 6.15 15.02 -1.30
CA PRO A 119 5.39 16.06 -1.99
C PRO A 119 5.82 17.48 -1.58
N PHE A 120 6.14 17.73 -0.31
CA PHE A 120 6.61 19.03 0.14
C PHE A 120 7.97 19.41 -0.50
N GLN A 121 8.92 18.48 -0.60
CA GLN A 121 10.17 18.69 -1.33
C GLN A 121 9.94 18.94 -2.83
N MET A 122 8.94 18.29 -3.42
CA MET A 122 8.56 18.54 -4.81
C MET A 122 8.02 19.95 -5.03
N MET A 123 7.20 20.46 -4.11
CA MET A 123 6.65 21.81 -4.19
C MET A 123 7.71 22.89 -3.98
N THR A 124 8.72 22.63 -3.15
CA THR A 124 9.69 23.67 -2.71
C THR A 124 10.98 23.70 -3.53
N LYS A 125 11.49 22.55 -3.98
CA LYS A 125 12.83 22.45 -4.58
C LYS A 125 12.87 21.99 -6.03
N HIS A 126 11.79 21.39 -6.52
CA HIS A 126 11.77 20.81 -7.86
C HIS A 126 10.98 21.71 -8.81
N GLN A 127 11.65 22.27 -9.82
CA GLN A 127 10.95 22.85 -10.97
C GLN A 127 10.30 21.69 -11.76
N ASN A 128 9.02 21.45 -11.49
CA ASN A 128 8.25 20.41 -12.17
C ASN A 128 7.58 21.04 -13.38
N GLN A 129 8.02 20.67 -14.59
CA GLN A 129 7.26 20.98 -15.80
C GLN A 129 6.10 19.99 -15.91
N HIS A 130 4.89 20.48 -16.19
CA HIS A 130 3.66 19.68 -16.29
C HIS A 130 3.81 18.47 -17.23
N GLU A 131 4.63 18.58 -18.27
CA GLU A 131 4.89 17.52 -19.26
C GLU A 131 5.61 16.29 -18.66
N THR A 132 6.40 16.50 -17.62
CA THR A 132 7.22 15.48 -16.95
C THR A 132 6.50 14.74 -15.83
N MET A 133 5.23 15.07 -15.57
CA MET A 133 4.45 14.40 -14.53
C MET A 133 4.17 12.95 -14.93
N THR A 134 4.51 12.02 -14.04
CA THR A 134 4.35 10.57 -14.24
C THR A 134 3.51 9.98 -13.11
N ALA A 135 2.94 8.79 -13.33
CA ALA A 135 2.16 8.08 -12.30
C ALA A 135 2.99 7.71 -11.05
N VAL A 136 4.33 7.77 -11.13
CA VAL A 136 5.28 7.54 -10.02
C VAL A 136 5.03 8.50 -8.85
N TRP A 137 4.41 9.65 -9.10
CA TRP A 137 4.02 10.63 -8.07
C TRP A 137 3.04 10.03 -7.05
N LEU A 138 2.35 8.94 -7.40
CA LEU A 138 1.47 8.21 -6.48
C LEU A 138 2.25 7.40 -5.44
N LEU A 139 3.51 6.99 -5.70
CA LEU A 139 4.22 6.06 -4.82
C LEU A 139 4.34 6.53 -3.37
N PRO A 140 4.76 7.78 -3.07
CA PRO A 140 4.79 8.27 -1.68
C PRO A 140 3.42 8.26 -1.01
N ILE A 141 2.37 8.59 -1.76
CA ILE A 141 1.01 8.74 -1.24
C ILE A 141 0.40 7.36 -0.93
N VAL A 142 0.65 6.39 -1.81
CA VAL A 142 0.15 5.02 -1.66
C VAL A 142 0.71 4.35 -0.41
N SER A 143 1.89 4.75 0.08
CA SER A 143 2.44 4.24 1.34
C SER A 143 1.48 4.38 2.53
N CYS A 144 0.87 5.56 2.71
CA CYS A 144 -0.14 5.77 3.75
C CYS A 144 -1.40 4.91 3.56
N ILE A 145 -1.83 4.72 2.31
CA ILE A 145 -3.01 3.90 2.00
C ILE A 145 -2.76 2.43 2.34
N VAL A 146 -1.57 1.92 2.02
CA VAL A 146 -1.16 0.54 2.32
C VAL A 146 -0.95 0.34 3.83
N ALA A 147 -0.38 1.33 4.53
CA ALA A 147 -0.27 1.31 5.99
C ALA A 147 -1.65 1.30 6.65
N ALA A 148 -2.62 2.06 6.13
CA ALA A 148 -4.00 2.06 6.59
C ALA A 148 -4.67 0.68 6.44
N ALA A 149 -4.55 0.06 5.26
CA ALA A 149 -5.04 -1.30 5.01
C ALA A 149 -4.43 -2.31 5.99
N SER A 150 -3.10 -2.24 6.17
CA SER A 150 -2.37 -3.14 7.05
C SER A 150 -2.76 -2.97 8.52
N GLY A 151 -3.09 -1.75 8.95
CA GLY A 151 -3.61 -1.51 10.29
C GLY A 151 -4.96 -2.17 10.53
N GLY A 152 -5.82 -2.28 9.50
CA GLY A 152 -7.05 -3.07 9.59
C GLY A 152 -6.81 -4.58 9.70
N VAL A 153 -5.68 -5.09 9.20
CA VAL A 153 -5.26 -6.49 9.39
C VAL A 153 -4.71 -6.69 10.79
N VAL A 154 -3.83 -5.80 11.26
CA VAL A 154 -3.24 -5.83 12.60
C VAL A 154 -4.31 -5.69 13.70
N ALA A 155 -5.29 -4.79 13.52
CA ALA A 155 -6.41 -4.61 14.43
C ALA A 155 -7.23 -5.89 14.65
N SER A 156 -7.23 -6.83 13.69
CA SER A 156 -8.01 -8.07 13.80
C SER A 156 -7.42 -9.11 14.76
N VAL A 157 -6.13 -8.99 15.10
CA VAL A 157 -5.43 -9.95 15.96
C VAL A 157 -5.02 -9.36 17.31
N LEU A 158 -5.27 -8.07 17.52
CA LEU A 158 -4.94 -7.36 18.76
C LEU A 158 -5.88 -7.82 19.89
N PRO A 159 -5.34 -8.33 21.02
CA PRO A 159 -6.16 -8.84 22.12
C PRO A 159 -6.79 -7.72 22.96
N ASP A 160 -6.17 -6.54 23.03
CA ASP A 160 -6.70 -5.38 23.74
C ASP A 160 -7.58 -4.53 22.81
N PRO A 161 -8.89 -4.40 23.10
CA PRO A 161 -9.82 -3.59 22.30
C PRO A 161 -9.39 -2.12 22.18
N ASN A 162 -8.70 -1.56 23.18
CA ASN A 162 -8.24 -0.17 23.12
C ASN A 162 -7.12 0.03 22.10
N HIS A 163 -6.15 -0.89 22.06
CA HIS A 163 -5.10 -0.85 21.05
C HIS A 163 -5.66 -1.10 19.64
N ALA A 164 -6.63 -2.01 19.50
CA ALA A 164 -7.33 -2.22 18.24
C ALA A 164 -8.06 -0.94 17.78
N LEU A 165 -8.72 -0.23 18.71
CA LEU A 165 -9.39 1.03 18.42
C LEU A 165 -8.41 2.12 17.95
N ILE A 166 -7.30 2.32 18.67
CA ILE A 166 -6.28 3.31 18.28
C ILE A 166 -5.75 3.00 16.88
N THR A 167 -5.53 1.72 16.59
CA THR A 167 -5.08 1.25 15.27
C THR A 167 -6.11 1.57 14.19
N ILE A 168 -7.39 1.29 14.42
CA ILE A 168 -8.47 1.59 13.47
C ILE A 168 -8.59 3.09 13.22
N VAL A 169 -8.61 3.92 14.27
CA VAL A 169 -8.73 5.38 14.15
C VAL A 169 -7.54 5.95 13.38
N THR A 170 -6.33 5.53 13.74
CA THR A 170 -5.10 5.95 13.05
C THR A 170 -5.13 5.51 11.58
N SER A 171 -5.57 4.30 11.28
CA SER A 171 -5.74 3.84 9.90
C SER A 171 -6.76 4.66 9.11
N TYR A 172 -7.87 5.08 9.71
CA TYR A 172 -8.82 5.99 9.04
C TYR A 172 -8.20 7.35 8.73
N VAL A 173 -7.36 7.88 9.63
CA VAL A 173 -6.61 9.12 9.38
C VAL A 173 -5.63 8.93 8.23
N LEU A 174 -4.86 7.84 8.22
CA LEU A 174 -3.91 7.52 7.13
C LEU A 174 -4.63 7.34 5.79
N TRP A 175 -5.79 6.69 5.79
CA TRP A 175 -6.63 6.52 4.61
C TRP A 175 -7.14 7.88 4.10
N GLY A 176 -7.60 8.75 5.02
CA GLY A 176 -8.04 10.11 4.72
C GLY A 176 -6.93 11.04 4.25
N MET A 177 -5.68 10.79 4.63
CA MET A 177 -4.51 11.50 4.07
C MET A 177 -4.19 11.00 2.65
N GLY A 178 -4.24 9.69 2.44
CA GLY A 178 -3.79 9.06 1.20
C GLY A 178 -4.78 9.19 0.04
N ILE A 179 -6.06 8.85 0.23
CA ILE A 179 -7.03 8.73 -0.87
C ILE A 179 -7.35 10.06 -1.55
N PRO A 180 -7.70 11.14 -0.82
CA PRO A 180 -7.97 12.43 -1.45
C PRO A 180 -6.76 12.96 -2.22
N LEU A 181 -5.56 12.82 -1.65
CA LEU A 181 -4.33 13.25 -2.30
C LEU A 181 -4.03 12.41 -3.56
N ALA A 182 -4.27 11.11 -3.52
CA ALA A 182 -4.16 10.24 -4.68
C ALA A 182 -5.16 10.63 -5.79
N LEU A 183 -6.40 10.98 -5.45
CA LEU A 183 -7.40 11.43 -6.42
C LEU A 183 -6.99 12.74 -7.11
N VAL A 184 -6.44 13.71 -6.36
CA VAL A 184 -5.91 14.96 -6.94
C VAL A 184 -4.81 14.65 -7.97
N VAL A 185 -3.85 13.79 -7.61
CA VAL A 185 -2.77 13.39 -8.52
C VAL A 185 -3.31 12.63 -9.73
N LEU A 186 -4.30 11.76 -9.56
CA LEU A 186 -4.95 11.02 -10.64
C LEU A 186 -5.68 11.95 -11.63
N THR A 187 -6.38 12.97 -11.14
CA THR A 187 -7.05 13.96 -11.98
C THR A 187 -6.05 14.73 -12.83
N ILE A 188 -4.95 15.20 -12.24
CA ILE A 188 -3.88 15.91 -12.97
C ILE A 188 -3.19 14.96 -13.96
N TYR A 189 -2.98 13.70 -13.57
CA TYR A 189 -2.38 12.70 -14.46
C TYR A 189 -3.27 12.36 -15.65
N PHE A 190 -4.59 12.23 -15.44
CA PHE A 190 -5.55 12.06 -16.52
C PHE A 190 -5.52 13.24 -17.49
N HIS A 191 -5.53 14.47 -16.95
CA HIS A 191 -5.43 15.68 -17.76
C HIS A 191 -4.13 15.71 -18.60
N ARG A 192 -3.00 15.33 -17.99
CA ARG A 192 -1.71 15.21 -18.67
C ARG A 192 -1.75 14.18 -19.80
N LEU A 193 -2.38 13.03 -19.60
CA LEU A 193 -2.53 12.01 -20.64
C LEU A 193 -3.41 12.51 -21.80
N ALA A 194 -4.43 13.31 -21.51
CA ALA A 194 -5.31 13.89 -22.51
C ALA A 194 -4.59 14.93 -23.41
N ILE A 195 -3.67 15.71 -22.85
CA ILE A 195 -2.97 16.79 -23.58
C ILE A 195 -1.66 16.31 -24.22
N HIS A 196 -0.81 15.59 -23.48
CA HIS A 196 0.59 15.33 -23.86
C HIS A 196 0.85 13.91 -24.39
N LYS A 197 -0.21 13.21 -24.82
CA LYS A 197 -0.19 11.81 -25.32
C LYS A 197 0.33 10.81 -24.27
N LEU A 198 0.26 9.51 -24.59
CA LEU A 198 0.71 8.45 -23.69
C LEU A 198 2.21 8.59 -23.31
N PRO A 199 2.62 8.14 -22.12
CA PRO A 199 4.01 8.25 -21.65
C PRO A 199 5.00 7.56 -22.61
N PRO A 200 6.30 7.91 -22.53
CA PRO A 200 7.36 7.19 -23.24
C PRO A 200 7.36 5.69 -22.94
N GLN A 201 7.83 4.87 -23.88
CA GLN A 201 7.79 3.40 -23.79
C GLN A 201 8.47 2.85 -22.53
N GLU A 202 9.53 3.50 -22.05
CA GLU A 202 10.28 3.08 -20.87
C GLU A 202 9.45 3.08 -19.58
N VAL A 203 8.44 3.94 -19.50
CA VAL A 203 7.56 4.11 -18.33
C VAL A 203 6.11 3.71 -18.62
N ILE A 204 5.85 3.01 -19.73
CA ILE A 204 4.47 2.66 -20.12
C ILE A 204 3.79 1.74 -19.10
N VAL A 205 4.55 0.87 -18.44
CA VAL A 205 4.04 0.02 -17.36
C VAL A 205 3.59 0.85 -16.15
N SER A 206 4.11 2.06 -15.99
CA SER A 206 3.67 2.95 -14.91
C SER A 206 2.20 3.38 -15.02
N VAL A 207 1.56 3.19 -16.19
CA VAL A 207 0.12 3.42 -16.37
C VAL A 207 -0.73 2.47 -15.51
N PHE A 208 -0.15 1.38 -14.97
CA PHE A 208 -0.81 0.51 -13.98
C PHE A 208 -0.75 1.04 -12.54
N LEU A 209 0.14 2.00 -12.21
CA LEU A 209 0.27 2.52 -10.84
C LEU A 209 -1.05 3.09 -10.26
N PRO A 210 -1.93 3.77 -11.02
CA PRO A 210 -3.26 4.18 -10.56
C PRO A 210 -4.11 3.07 -9.94
N LEU A 211 -3.91 1.81 -10.33
CA LEU A 211 -4.63 0.67 -9.74
C LEU A 211 -4.25 0.44 -8.28
N GLY A 212 -3.03 0.81 -7.89
CA GLY A 212 -2.52 0.71 -6.52
C GLY A 212 -3.40 1.44 -5.49
N PRO A 213 -3.50 2.79 -5.53
CA PRO A 213 -4.30 3.54 -4.57
C PRO A 213 -5.79 3.20 -4.63
N LEU A 214 -6.33 2.86 -5.81
CA LEU A 214 -7.74 2.52 -5.95
C LEU A 214 -8.06 1.14 -5.35
N GLY A 215 -7.25 0.13 -5.67
CA GLY A 215 -7.41 -1.22 -5.12
C GLY A 215 -7.11 -1.28 -3.63
N GLN A 216 -5.95 -0.77 -3.19
CA GLN A 216 -5.58 -0.74 -1.77
C GLN A 216 -6.47 0.19 -0.96
N GLY A 217 -6.92 1.30 -1.54
CA GLY A 217 -7.88 2.20 -0.93
C GLY A 217 -9.22 1.55 -0.64
N GLY A 218 -9.75 0.81 -1.62
CA GLY A 218 -10.98 0.04 -1.43
C GLY A 218 -10.82 -1.08 -0.42
N TYR A 219 -9.70 -1.82 -0.48
CA TYR A 219 -9.37 -2.87 0.49
C TYR A 219 -9.27 -2.30 1.92
N ALA A 220 -8.58 -1.18 2.11
CA ALA A 220 -8.48 -0.49 3.39
C ALA A 220 -9.86 -0.10 3.94
N ALA A 221 -10.70 0.53 3.12
CA ALA A 221 -12.04 0.95 3.53
C ALA A 221 -12.90 -0.23 4.01
N MET A 222 -12.89 -1.33 3.26
CA MET A 222 -13.60 -2.56 3.60
C MET A 222 -13.06 -3.19 4.90
N GLN A 223 -11.74 -3.33 5.00
CA GLN A 223 -11.10 -3.98 6.13
C GLN A 223 -11.34 -3.18 7.42
N LEU A 224 -11.22 -1.85 7.37
CA LEU A 224 -11.48 -0.98 8.51
C LEU A 224 -12.95 -1.00 8.92
N GLY A 225 -13.89 -0.99 7.96
CA GLY A 225 -15.31 -1.14 8.26
C GLY A 225 -15.64 -2.47 8.94
N THR A 226 -14.99 -3.56 8.51
CA THR A 226 -15.15 -4.90 9.11
C THR A 226 -14.63 -4.94 10.54
N GLN A 227 -13.50 -4.28 10.84
CA GLN A 227 -12.98 -4.21 12.21
C GLN A 227 -13.77 -3.24 13.08
N ALA A 228 -14.24 -2.11 12.54
CA ALA A 228 -15.08 -1.15 13.26
C ALA A 228 -16.37 -1.82 13.76
N LEU A 229 -17.00 -2.67 12.95
CA LEU A 229 -18.17 -3.45 13.33
C LEU A 229 -17.93 -4.35 14.55
N LYS A 230 -16.72 -4.90 14.70
CA LYS A 230 -16.36 -5.81 15.80
C LYS A 230 -15.91 -5.08 17.06
N ILE A 231 -15.10 -4.04 16.91
CA ILE A 231 -14.39 -3.38 18.02
C ILE A 231 -15.22 -2.28 18.68
N PHE A 232 -15.99 -1.49 17.91
CA PHE A 232 -16.72 -0.35 18.49
C PHE A 232 -17.80 -0.73 19.52
N PRO A 233 -18.53 -1.86 19.37
CA PRO A 233 -19.43 -2.33 20.42
C PRO A 233 -18.71 -2.71 21.72
N GLN A 234 -17.45 -3.15 21.64
CA GLN A 234 -16.66 -3.59 22.79
C GLN A 234 -16.09 -2.42 23.59
N THR A 235 -15.62 -1.37 22.90
CA THR A 235 -15.03 -0.18 23.54
C THR A 235 -16.06 0.86 23.97
N LYS A 236 -17.30 0.79 23.46
CA LYS A 236 -18.40 1.75 23.75
C LYS A 236 -18.03 3.22 23.51
N THR A 237 -17.05 3.47 22.67
CA THR A 237 -16.50 4.82 22.40
C THR A 237 -17.39 5.65 21.49
N LEU A 238 -18.17 4.99 20.63
CA LEU A 238 -19.09 5.61 19.67
C LEU A 238 -20.48 5.01 19.83
N HIS A 239 -21.47 5.67 19.22
CA HIS A 239 -22.84 5.14 19.16
C HIS A 239 -22.83 3.70 18.58
N PRO A 240 -23.64 2.77 19.11
CA PRO A 240 -23.59 1.35 18.71
C PRO A 240 -23.72 1.11 17.20
N VAL A 241 -24.49 1.97 16.52
CA VAL A 241 -24.74 1.90 15.07
C VAL A 241 -23.53 2.34 14.22
N ALA A 242 -22.53 3.00 14.81
CA ALA A 242 -21.39 3.54 14.06
C ALA A 242 -20.59 2.44 13.34
N GLY A 243 -20.45 1.26 13.95
CA GLY A 243 -19.76 0.12 13.33
C GLY A 243 -20.46 -0.39 12.07
N GLU A 244 -21.79 -0.51 12.09
CA GLU A 244 -22.61 -0.92 10.94
C GLU A 244 -22.54 0.10 9.81
N VAL A 245 -22.63 1.39 10.15
CA VAL A 245 -22.54 2.48 9.16
C VAL A 245 -21.18 2.47 8.48
N LEU A 246 -20.09 2.35 9.23
CA LEU A 246 -18.74 2.29 8.66
C LEU A 246 -18.49 1.05 7.81
N TYR A 247 -19.10 -0.09 8.17
CA TYR A 247 -19.05 -1.29 7.34
C TYR A 247 -19.74 -1.09 6.00
N VAL A 248 -20.98 -0.56 6.00
CA VAL A 248 -21.74 -0.30 4.77
C VAL A 248 -21.05 0.76 3.91
N LEU A 249 -20.57 1.85 4.52
CA LEU A 249 -19.79 2.87 3.82
C LEU A 249 -18.51 2.30 3.23
N GLY A 250 -17.78 1.48 3.99
CA GLY A 250 -16.58 0.79 3.54
C GLY A 250 -16.84 -0.07 2.30
N LEU A 251 -17.94 -0.83 2.28
CA LEU A 251 -18.38 -1.62 1.13
C LEU A 251 -18.70 -0.75 -0.09
N VAL A 252 -19.51 0.29 0.08
CA VAL A 252 -19.88 1.19 -1.02
C VAL A 252 -18.64 1.89 -1.59
N THR A 253 -17.76 2.41 -0.72
CA THR A 253 -16.51 3.04 -1.14
C THR A 253 -15.60 2.05 -1.87
N ALA A 254 -15.48 0.81 -1.38
CA ALA A 254 -14.68 -0.22 -2.04
C ALA A 254 -15.21 -0.54 -3.45
N MET A 255 -16.53 -0.66 -3.63
CA MET A 255 -17.15 -0.90 -4.94
C MET A 255 -16.92 0.26 -5.91
N VAL A 256 -17.06 1.50 -5.44
CA VAL A 256 -16.83 2.70 -6.27
C VAL A 256 -15.36 2.78 -6.70
N LEU A 257 -14.41 2.59 -5.77
CA LEU A 257 -12.98 2.61 -6.08
C LEU A 257 -12.58 1.46 -7.00
N TRP A 258 -13.19 0.28 -6.85
CA TRP A 258 -12.96 -0.85 -7.74
C TRP A 258 -13.46 -0.56 -9.16
N GLY A 259 -14.68 -0.02 -9.31
CA GLY A 259 -15.23 0.40 -10.59
C GLY A 259 -14.36 1.47 -11.28
N PHE A 260 -13.87 2.45 -10.51
CA PHE A 260 -12.93 3.45 -11.05
C PHE A 260 -11.58 2.83 -11.43
N GLY A 261 -11.11 1.82 -10.67
CA GLY A 261 -9.93 1.03 -11.01
C GLY A 261 -10.04 0.33 -12.36
N LEU A 262 -11.21 -0.20 -12.71
CA LEU A 262 -11.42 -0.87 -14.01
C LEU A 262 -11.23 0.08 -15.20
N VAL A 263 -11.58 1.37 -15.05
CA VAL A 263 -11.33 2.38 -16.09
C VAL A 263 -9.83 2.55 -16.33
N TRP A 264 -9.05 2.67 -15.26
CA TRP A 264 -7.59 2.76 -15.37
C TRP A 264 -6.96 1.47 -15.89
N LEU A 265 -7.50 0.31 -15.53
CA LEU A 265 -7.06 -0.97 -16.07
C LEU A 265 -7.26 -1.02 -17.58
N PHE A 266 -8.43 -0.59 -18.06
CA PHE A 266 -8.71 -0.49 -19.49
C PHE A 266 -7.70 0.43 -20.19
N PHE A 267 -7.44 1.63 -19.66
CA PHE A 267 -6.44 2.53 -20.23
C PHE A 267 -5.04 1.94 -20.23
N ALA A 268 -4.65 1.23 -19.17
CA ALA A 268 -3.33 0.62 -19.06
C ALA A 268 -3.15 -0.51 -20.08
N VAL A 269 -4.14 -1.41 -20.22
CA VAL A 269 -4.13 -2.49 -21.20
C VAL A 269 -4.17 -1.95 -22.63
N ALA A 270 -5.02 -0.94 -22.91
CA ALA A 270 -5.09 -0.30 -24.23
C ALA A 270 -3.79 0.42 -24.60
N SER A 271 -3.10 1.02 -23.62
CA SER A 271 -1.81 1.68 -23.85
C SER A 271 -0.71 0.68 -24.22
N ILE A 272 -0.69 -0.47 -23.53
CA ILE A 272 0.26 -1.57 -23.82
C ILE A 272 -0.02 -2.20 -25.18
N SER A 273 -1.28 -2.43 -25.55
CA SER A 273 -1.61 -3.12 -26.81
C SER A 273 -1.23 -2.32 -28.06
N GLN A 274 -1.16 -0.99 -27.95
CA GLN A 274 -0.80 -0.10 -29.07
C GLN A 274 0.71 0.01 -29.31
N ARG A 275 1.57 -0.51 -28.43
CA ARG A 275 3.02 -0.32 -28.54
C ARG A 275 3.77 -1.60 -28.23
N LYS A 276 4.68 -1.99 -29.13
CA LYS A 276 5.74 -2.96 -28.81
C LYS A 276 6.79 -2.25 -27.95
N PHE A 277 7.05 -2.75 -26.76
CA PHE A 277 8.12 -2.24 -25.89
C PHE A 277 8.91 -3.43 -25.31
N PRO A 278 10.22 -3.27 -25.09
CA PRO A 278 11.06 -4.33 -24.55
C PRO A 278 10.72 -4.62 -23.08
N PHE A 279 10.98 -5.85 -22.65
CA PHE A 279 10.94 -6.20 -21.23
C PHE A 279 11.95 -5.34 -20.46
N ASN A 280 11.53 -4.77 -19.34
CA ASN A 280 12.37 -3.95 -18.48
C ASN A 280 12.03 -4.21 -17.00
N MET A 281 12.87 -3.71 -16.09
CA MET A 281 12.66 -3.85 -14.64
C MET A 281 11.39 -3.19 -14.09
N GLY A 282 10.67 -2.42 -14.90
CA GLY A 282 9.43 -1.74 -14.51
C GLY A 282 8.17 -2.61 -14.62
N TRP A 283 8.30 -3.85 -15.12
CA TRP A 283 7.23 -4.86 -15.15
C TRP A 283 6.83 -5.37 -13.76
#